data_AF-A0A959V5K3-F1
#
_entry.id   AF-A0A959V5K3-F1
#
_cell.length_a   1.000
_cell.length_b   1.000
_cell.length_c   1.000
_cell.angle_alpha   90.00
_cell.angle_beta   90.00
_cell.angle_gamma   90.00
#
_symmetry.space_group_name_H-M   'P 1'
#
loop_
_entity.id
_entity.type
_entity.pdbx_description
1 polymer ?
#
loop_
_entity_poly.entity_id
_entity_poly.type
_entity_poly.pdbx_seq_one_letter_code
_entity_poly.pdbx_strand_id
1 'polypeptide(L)'
;MLKRRLTVILGLVLVVAGVIVKNKLSAMRESPTRNAAGVGARAVDVAVVHNGTVAITVPITGRVRTERRMLVNAEVAGTLLPTPKPFRDGVSFRRGELLAHIDDAEVRSQVLAQKSAFLRTLVQLVPDLKYDLPEVTTRWEDFLGRVSLEAPLPDLPTPLAPKERNYLAARGILDQYYTVKAQEERLARYR
;
A
#
# COMPACT_ATOMS: atom_id res chain seq x y z
N MET A 1 106.89 -94.05 -27.02
CA MET A 1 106.31 -93.49 -25.77
C MET A 1 105.67 -92.08 -25.92
N LEU A 2 105.41 -91.58 -27.14
CA LEU A 2 104.88 -90.21 -27.36
C LEU A 2 103.33 -90.12 -27.36
N LYS A 3 102.64 -91.19 -27.79
CA LYS A 3 101.16 -91.20 -27.95
C LYS A 3 100.37 -91.16 -26.64
N ARG A 4 100.95 -91.59 -25.50
CA ARG A 4 100.27 -91.65 -24.19
C ARG A 4 100.29 -90.32 -23.42
N ARG A 5 101.26 -89.43 -23.70
CA ARG A 5 101.30 -88.08 -23.09
C ARG A 5 100.29 -87.13 -23.74
N LEU A 6 100.03 -87.29 -25.04
CA LEU A 6 99.07 -86.47 -25.78
C LEU A 6 97.63 -86.65 -25.28
N THR A 7 97.22 -87.88 -24.96
CA THR A 7 95.87 -88.18 -24.46
C THR A 7 95.62 -87.62 -23.07
N VAL A 8 96.65 -87.59 -22.21
CA VAL A 8 96.55 -87.01 -20.85
C VAL A 8 96.45 -85.48 -20.92
N ILE A 9 97.21 -84.85 -21.83
CA ILE A 9 97.14 -83.39 -22.05
C ILE A 9 95.79 -82.99 -22.64
N LEU A 10 95.27 -83.76 -23.61
CA LEU A 10 93.95 -83.49 -24.21
C LEU A 10 92.81 -83.63 -23.19
N GLY A 11 92.88 -84.63 -22.31
CA GLY A 11 91.92 -84.78 -21.21
C GLY A 11 91.96 -83.62 -20.22
N LEU A 12 93.17 -83.13 -19.87
CA LEU A 12 93.33 -81.99 -18.97
C LEU A 12 92.78 -80.69 -19.59
N VAL A 13 93.02 -80.46 -20.88
CA VAL A 13 92.49 -79.29 -21.60
C VAL A 13 90.95 -79.30 -21.62
N LEU A 14 90.33 -80.47 -21.79
CA LEU A 14 88.88 -80.61 -21.86
C LEU A 14 88.21 -80.34 -20.51
N VAL A 15 88.83 -80.78 -19.41
CA VAL A 15 88.36 -80.47 -18.04
C VAL A 15 88.50 -78.97 -17.73
N VAL A 16 89.63 -78.35 -18.09
CA VAL A 16 89.84 -76.91 -17.88
C VAL A 16 88.85 -76.08 -18.70
N ALA A 17 88.61 -76.45 -19.95
CA ALA A 17 87.60 -75.80 -20.79
C ALA A 17 86.18 -75.89 -20.19
N GLY A 18 85.81 -77.05 -19.65
CA GLY A 18 84.51 -77.25 -19.00
C GLY A 18 84.29 -76.33 -17.78
N VAL A 19 85.32 -76.15 -16.95
CA VAL A 19 85.26 -75.27 -15.77
C VAL A 19 85.10 -73.80 -16.17
N ILE A 20 85.77 -73.37 -17.23
CA ILE A 20 85.67 -71.99 -17.75
C ILE A 20 84.24 -71.70 -18.24
N VAL A 21 83.63 -72.64 -18.99
CA VAL A 21 82.26 -72.46 -19.52
C VAL A 21 81.23 -72.40 -18.38
N LYS A 22 81.33 -73.26 -17.37
CA LYS A 22 80.44 -73.24 -16.20
C LYS A 22 80.45 -71.88 -15.49
N ASN A 23 81.64 -71.34 -15.22
CA ASN A 23 81.76 -70.07 -14.50
C ASN A 23 81.20 -68.90 -15.31
N LYS A 24 81.39 -68.91 -16.63
CA LYS A 24 80.86 -67.85 -17.51
C LYS A 24 79.33 -67.86 -17.60
N LEU A 25 78.70 -69.04 -17.56
CA LEU A 25 77.23 -69.17 -17.64
C LEU A 25 76.55 -68.86 -16.30
N SER A 26 77.18 -69.17 -15.17
CA SER A 26 76.64 -68.87 -13.84
C SER A 26 76.68 -67.37 -13.51
N ALA A 27 77.61 -66.62 -14.09
CA ALA A 27 77.76 -65.18 -13.87
C ALA A 27 76.74 -64.33 -14.66
N MET A 28 76.03 -64.91 -15.63
CA MET A 28 75.09 -64.21 -16.52
C MET A 28 73.64 -64.28 -16.05
N ARG A 29 73.41 -64.70 -14.80
CA ARG A 29 72.07 -64.80 -14.22
C ARG A 29 71.71 -63.50 -13.51
N GLU A 30 71.13 -62.57 -14.26
CA GLU A 30 70.63 -61.33 -13.71
C GLU A 30 69.29 -61.59 -13.00
N SER A 31 69.22 -61.29 -11.70
CA SER A 31 68.02 -61.48 -10.88
C SER A 31 66.92 -60.51 -11.33
N PRO A 32 65.68 -60.96 -11.61
CA PRO A 32 64.62 -60.04 -12.02
C PRO A 32 64.31 -59.06 -10.88
N THR A 33 64.31 -57.76 -11.20
CA THR A 33 63.95 -56.68 -10.27
C THR A 33 62.53 -56.88 -9.75
N ARG A 34 62.41 -57.01 -8.42
CA ARG A 34 61.14 -57.16 -7.72
C ARG A 34 60.40 -55.83 -7.73
N ASN A 35 59.45 -55.66 -8.64
CA ASN A 35 58.55 -54.52 -8.63
C ASN A 35 57.78 -54.55 -7.30
N ALA A 36 58.01 -53.56 -6.44
CA ALA A 36 57.19 -53.38 -5.25
C ALA A 36 55.75 -53.19 -5.71
N ALA A 37 54.86 -54.11 -5.33
CA ALA A 37 53.44 -53.98 -5.61
C ALA A 37 52.95 -52.68 -4.97
N GLY A 38 52.66 -51.66 -5.79
CA GLY A 38 52.02 -50.45 -5.33
C GLY A 38 50.72 -50.82 -4.65
N VAL A 39 50.53 -50.37 -3.41
CA VAL A 39 49.25 -50.52 -2.71
C VAL A 39 48.21 -49.77 -3.55
N GLY A 40 47.42 -50.51 -4.31
CA GLY A 40 46.39 -49.93 -5.17
C GLY A 40 45.34 -49.27 -4.28
N ALA A 41 45.24 -47.95 -4.34
CA ALA A 41 44.11 -47.25 -3.75
C ALA A 41 42.82 -47.79 -4.39
N ARG A 42 41.86 -48.23 -3.57
CA ARG A 42 40.56 -48.68 -4.07
C ARG A 42 39.87 -47.50 -4.74
N ALA A 43 39.57 -47.65 -6.02
CA ALA A 43 38.73 -46.69 -6.72
C ALA A 43 37.35 -46.67 -6.05
N VAL A 44 36.93 -45.49 -5.63
CA VAL A 44 35.62 -45.22 -5.06
C VAL A 44 35.03 -44.07 -5.83
N ASP A 45 33.75 -44.18 -6.17
CA ASP A 45 33.05 -43.10 -6.84
C ASP A 45 32.77 -41.98 -5.85
N VAL A 46 33.28 -40.80 -6.18
CA VAL A 46 33.06 -39.58 -5.41
C VAL A 46 32.43 -38.52 -6.29
N ALA A 47 31.44 -37.81 -5.74
CA ALA A 47 30.86 -36.63 -6.35
C ALA A 47 31.33 -35.39 -5.58
N VAL A 48 31.87 -34.41 -6.30
CA VAL A 48 32.26 -33.13 -5.71
C VAL A 48 31.00 -32.28 -5.55
N VAL A 49 30.64 -31.97 -4.30
CA VAL A 49 29.48 -31.14 -3.97
C VAL A 49 29.88 -29.67 -4.07
N HIS A 50 29.17 -28.91 -4.90
CA HIS A 50 29.26 -27.45 -4.95
C HIS A 50 28.06 -26.86 -4.19
N ASN A 51 28.33 -26.34 -3.00
CA ASN A 51 27.30 -25.72 -2.18
C ASN A 51 26.85 -24.39 -2.81
N GLY A 52 25.55 -24.28 -3.05
CA GLY A 52 24.91 -23.06 -3.54
C GLY A 52 23.66 -22.77 -2.72
N THR A 53 23.15 -21.55 -2.82
CA THR A 53 21.90 -21.17 -2.17
C THR A 53 20.72 -21.78 -2.93
N VAL A 54 19.88 -22.54 -2.23
CA VAL A 54 18.65 -23.09 -2.79
C VAL A 54 17.49 -22.21 -2.37
N ALA A 55 16.85 -21.54 -3.33
CA ALA A 55 15.63 -20.79 -3.08
C ALA A 55 14.44 -21.75 -3.07
N ILE A 56 13.76 -21.86 -1.92
CA ILE A 56 12.53 -22.65 -1.78
C ILE A 56 11.35 -21.70 -1.98
N THR A 57 10.56 -21.92 -3.04
CA THR A 57 9.30 -21.20 -3.27
C THR A 57 8.13 -22.06 -2.80
N VAL A 58 7.34 -21.55 -1.86
CA VAL A 58 6.12 -22.22 -1.38
C VAL A 58 4.91 -21.50 -1.99
N PRO A 59 4.10 -22.15 -2.86
CA PRO A 59 2.91 -21.54 -3.41
C PRO A 59 1.85 -21.39 -2.31
N ILE A 60 1.44 -20.16 -2.03
CA ILE A 60 0.39 -19.84 -1.07
C ILE A 60 -0.88 -19.48 -1.84
N THR A 61 -1.98 -20.14 -1.50
CA THR A 61 -3.32 -19.78 -1.98
C THR A 61 -4.07 -18.98 -0.92
N GLY A 62 -4.77 -17.93 -1.32
CA GLY A 62 -5.56 -17.10 -0.42
C GLY A 62 -6.68 -16.37 -1.17
N ARG A 63 -7.60 -15.78 -0.42
CA ARG A 63 -8.67 -14.95 -1.00
C ARG A 63 -8.20 -13.50 -1.05
N VAL A 64 -8.25 -12.90 -2.24
CA VAL A 64 -8.00 -11.46 -2.39
C VAL A 64 -9.19 -10.69 -1.80
N ARG A 65 -8.90 -9.62 -1.08
CA ARG A 65 -9.89 -8.66 -0.59
C ARG A 65 -9.43 -7.26 -0.99
N THR A 66 -10.39 -6.37 -1.22
CA THR A 66 -10.10 -4.97 -1.50
C THR A 66 -9.35 -4.37 -0.32
N GLU A 67 -8.24 -3.68 -0.59
CA GLU A 67 -7.46 -2.99 0.44
C GLU A 67 -8.32 -1.98 1.21
N ARG A 68 -9.17 -1.24 0.49
CA ARG A 68 -10.07 -0.24 1.04
C ARG A 68 -11.49 -0.47 0.56
N ARG A 69 -12.34 -0.96 1.45
CA ARG A 69 -13.78 -1.00 1.26
C ARG A 69 -14.40 0.11 2.09
N MET A 70 -15.21 0.95 1.46
CA MET A 70 -15.98 1.99 2.15
C MET A 70 -17.46 1.82 1.85
N LEU A 71 -18.29 2.14 2.83
CA LEU A 71 -19.73 2.22 2.67
C LEU A 71 -20.07 3.71 2.52
N VAL A 72 -20.71 4.06 1.40
CA VAL A 72 -21.08 5.44 1.10
C VAL A 72 -22.51 5.65 1.58
N ASN A 73 -22.70 6.59 2.50
CA ASN A 73 -24.01 7.02 2.96
C ASN A 73 -24.25 8.46 2.50
N ALA A 74 -25.48 8.75 2.11
CA ALA A 74 -25.89 10.13 1.91
C ALA A 74 -26.12 10.81 3.28
N GLU A 75 -25.63 12.03 3.45
CA GLU A 75 -25.92 12.83 4.64
C GLU A 75 -27.37 13.35 4.65
N VAL A 76 -27.99 13.41 3.48
CA VAL A 76 -29.32 13.95 3.26
C VAL A 76 -30.21 12.94 2.55
N ALA A 77 -31.51 13.02 2.83
CA ALA A 77 -32.52 12.21 2.18
C ALA A 77 -33.09 12.97 0.98
N GLY A 78 -33.49 12.26 -0.06
CA GLY A 78 -34.16 12.85 -1.21
C GLY A 78 -34.18 11.90 -2.40
N THR A 79 -34.75 12.35 -3.51
CA THR A 79 -34.80 11.60 -4.76
C THR A 79 -33.50 11.82 -5.54
N LEU A 80 -32.94 10.74 -6.10
CA LEU A 80 -31.78 10.81 -6.96
C LEU A 80 -32.15 11.42 -8.32
N LEU A 81 -31.48 12.49 -8.67
CA LEU A 81 -31.60 13.14 -9.98
C LEU A 81 -30.69 12.44 -11.01
N PRO A 82 -31.08 12.42 -12.29
CA PRO A 82 -30.26 11.85 -13.35
C PRO A 82 -28.93 12.59 -13.49
N THR A 83 -27.83 11.84 -13.51
CA THR A 83 -26.48 12.34 -13.79
C THR A 83 -25.96 11.76 -15.11
N PRO A 84 -24.97 12.38 -15.77
CA PRO A 84 -24.38 11.84 -17.01
C PRO A 84 -23.80 10.43 -16.84
N LYS A 85 -23.40 10.08 -15.62
CA LYS A 85 -22.82 8.79 -15.28
C LYS A 85 -23.70 8.09 -14.24
N PRO A 86 -24.33 6.96 -14.59
CA PRO A 86 -25.30 6.33 -13.72
C PRO A 86 -24.63 5.75 -12.47
N PHE A 87 -25.20 5.99 -11.30
CA PHE A 87 -24.79 5.36 -10.05
C PHE A 87 -25.33 3.93 -9.99
N ARG A 88 -24.62 2.98 -10.60
CA ARG A 88 -24.96 1.56 -10.68
C ARG A 88 -23.73 0.69 -10.46
N ASP A 89 -23.97 -0.57 -10.10
CA ASP A 89 -22.91 -1.56 -9.93
C ASP A 89 -22.08 -1.72 -11.21
N GLY A 90 -20.76 -1.81 -11.03
CA GLY A 90 -19.80 -1.92 -12.14
C GLY A 90 -19.32 -0.59 -12.72
N VAL A 91 -19.89 0.55 -12.32
CA VAL A 91 -19.43 1.87 -12.75
C VAL A 91 -18.30 2.36 -11.83
N SER A 92 -17.15 2.68 -12.41
CA SER A 92 -15.99 3.21 -11.67
C SER A 92 -16.04 4.72 -11.57
N PHE A 93 -15.70 5.31 -10.43
CA PHE A 93 -15.66 6.76 -10.23
C PHE A 93 -14.26 7.22 -9.80
N ARG A 94 -13.86 8.43 -10.21
CA ARG A 94 -12.62 9.05 -9.75
C ARG A 94 -12.87 9.88 -8.49
N ARG A 95 -11.80 10.15 -7.73
CA ARG A 95 -11.87 11.05 -6.58
C ARG A 95 -12.35 12.43 -7.03
N GLY A 96 -13.39 12.95 -6.39
CA GLY A 96 -14.01 14.24 -6.70
C GLY A 96 -15.02 14.19 -7.85
N GLU A 97 -15.26 13.02 -8.47
CA GLU A 97 -16.32 12.86 -9.45
C GLU A 97 -17.69 12.75 -8.76
N LEU A 98 -18.72 13.37 -9.34
CA LEU A 98 -20.08 13.31 -8.84
C LEU A 98 -20.61 11.87 -8.88
N LEU A 99 -20.85 11.28 -7.71
CA LEU A 99 -21.43 9.95 -7.56
C LEU A 99 -22.94 9.96 -7.80
N ALA A 100 -23.63 10.89 -7.14
CA ALA A 100 -25.08 10.99 -7.11
C ALA A 100 -25.47 12.45 -6.89
N HIS A 101 -26.57 12.90 -7.50
CA HIS A 101 -27.16 14.21 -7.26
C HIS A 101 -28.53 14.01 -6.62
N ILE A 102 -28.81 14.69 -5.51
CA ILE A 102 -30.05 14.54 -4.75
C ILE A 102 -30.86 15.82 -4.90
N ASP A 103 -32.16 15.69 -5.16
CA ASP A 103 -33.07 16.83 -5.28
C ASP A 103 -33.16 17.63 -3.98
N ASP A 104 -32.91 18.95 -4.07
CA ASP A 104 -32.88 19.91 -2.98
C ASP A 104 -34.14 20.79 -2.90
N ALA A 105 -35.10 20.62 -3.83
CA ALA A 105 -36.20 21.58 -4.03
C ALA A 105 -37.09 21.79 -2.80
N GLU A 106 -37.42 20.72 -2.08
CA GLU A 106 -38.22 20.77 -0.86
C GLU A 106 -37.50 21.53 0.25
N VAL A 107 -36.24 21.16 0.53
CA VAL A 107 -35.42 21.79 1.56
C VAL A 107 -35.16 23.26 1.22
N ARG A 108 -34.89 23.58 -0.06
CA ARG A 108 -34.73 24.95 -0.52
C ARG A 108 -35.98 25.78 -0.25
N SER A 109 -37.16 25.24 -0.55
CA SER A 109 -38.44 25.91 -0.30
C SER A 109 -38.67 26.13 1.20
N GLN A 110 -38.30 25.16 2.04
CA GLN A 110 -38.36 25.28 3.49
C GLN A 110 -37.43 26.40 4.02
N VAL A 111 -36.20 26.50 3.51
CA VAL A 111 -35.26 27.58 3.85
C VAL A 111 -35.84 28.94 3.46
N LEU A 112 -36.39 29.07 2.25
CA LEU A 112 -37.01 30.32 1.79
C LEU A 112 -38.18 30.75 2.68
N ALA A 113 -39.01 29.80 3.11
CA ALA A 113 -40.13 30.07 4.02
C ALA A 113 -39.64 30.57 5.39
N GLN A 114 -38.59 29.95 5.95
CA GLN A 114 -38.01 30.40 7.22
C GLN A 114 -37.32 31.76 7.10
N LYS A 115 -36.59 32.03 6.01
CA LYS A 115 -36.03 33.36 5.74
C LYS A 115 -37.11 34.43 5.64
N SER A 116 -38.21 34.12 4.95
CA SER A 116 -39.35 35.03 4.85
C SER A 116 -39.97 35.31 6.21
N ALA A 117 -40.05 34.30 7.07
CA ALA A 117 -40.50 34.48 8.45
C ALA A 117 -39.55 35.36 9.26
N PHE A 118 -38.24 35.11 9.19
CA PHE A 118 -37.23 35.91 9.88
C PHE A 118 -37.23 37.37 9.40
N LEU A 119 -37.33 37.60 8.09
CA LEU A 119 -37.38 38.93 7.50
C LEU A 119 -38.60 39.72 8.03
N ARG A 120 -39.78 39.10 8.11
CA ARG A 120 -40.95 39.76 8.72
C ARG A 120 -40.69 40.16 10.17
N THR A 121 -40.06 39.29 10.95
CA THR A 121 -39.72 39.59 12.35
C THR A 121 -38.72 40.76 12.43
N LEU A 122 -37.72 40.81 11.55
CA LEU A 122 -36.76 41.92 11.49
C LEU A 122 -37.42 43.26 11.12
N VAL A 123 -38.37 43.26 10.18
CA VAL A 123 -39.12 44.47 9.81
C VAL A 123 -39.92 45.01 11.00
N GLN A 124 -40.44 44.14 11.86
CA GLN A 124 -41.14 44.53 13.08
C GLN A 124 -40.18 44.96 14.20
N LEU A 125 -38.97 44.39 14.24
CA LEU A 125 -37.94 44.68 15.23
C LEU A 125 -37.38 46.11 15.11
N VAL A 126 -37.18 46.61 13.88
CA VAL A 126 -36.55 47.92 13.66
C VAL A 126 -37.32 49.07 14.32
N PRO A 127 -38.66 49.21 14.15
CA PRO A 127 -39.44 50.20 14.88
C PRO A 127 -39.31 50.06 16.41
N ASP A 128 -39.39 48.85 16.94
CA ASP A 128 -39.25 48.57 18.38
C ASP A 128 -37.88 49.05 18.92
N LEU A 129 -36.80 48.73 18.19
CA LEU A 129 -35.45 49.17 18.54
C LEU A 129 -35.33 50.69 18.53
N LYS A 130 -36.00 51.38 17.61
CA LYS A 130 -35.98 52.85 17.56
C LYS A 130 -36.52 53.50 18.83
N TYR A 131 -37.50 52.87 19.48
CA TYR A 131 -38.06 53.35 20.74
C TYR A 131 -37.25 52.88 21.96
N ASP A 132 -36.86 51.61 22.01
CA ASP A 132 -36.25 51.02 23.22
C ASP A 132 -34.71 51.14 23.28
N LEU A 133 -34.03 51.11 22.12
CA LEU A 133 -32.58 51.04 21.95
C LEU A 133 -32.12 51.84 20.70
N PRO A 134 -32.30 53.17 20.69
CA PRO A 134 -32.02 54.00 19.52
C PRO A 134 -30.55 53.92 19.06
N GLU A 135 -29.61 53.67 19.98
CA GLU A 135 -28.18 53.59 19.69
C GLU A 135 -27.77 52.46 18.72
N VAL A 136 -28.54 51.36 18.67
CA VAL A 136 -28.25 50.22 17.77
C VAL A 136 -29.13 50.19 16.52
N THR A 137 -30.12 51.07 16.42
CA THR A 137 -31.18 51.01 15.38
C THR A 137 -30.60 51.09 13.97
N THR A 138 -29.69 52.03 13.70
CA THR A 138 -29.05 52.18 12.38
C THR A 138 -28.34 50.89 11.94
N ARG A 139 -27.69 50.20 12.87
CA ARG A 139 -26.97 48.95 12.57
C ARG A 139 -27.93 47.82 12.18
N TRP A 140 -29.12 47.80 12.76
CA TRP A 140 -30.16 46.82 12.43
C TRP A 140 -30.92 47.18 11.15
N GLU A 141 -31.07 48.48 10.82
CA GLU A 141 -31.54 48.94 9.51
C GLU A 141 -30.58 48.50 8.40
N ASP A 142 -29.27 48.69 8.59
CA ASP A 142 -28.22 48.23 7.66
C ASP A 142 -28.18 46.69 7.53
N PHE A 143 -28.48 45.98 8.61
CA PHE A 143 -28.61 44.52 8.57
C PHE A 143 -29.83 44.10 7.76
N LEU A 144 -31.00 44.68 8.04
CA LEU A 144 -32.24 44.43 7.31
C LEU A 144 -32.06 44.67 5.81
N GLY A 145 -31.39 45.76 5.42
CA GLY A 145 -31.10 46.07 4.02
C GLY A 145 -30.19 45.07 3.30
N ARG A 146 -29.40 44.28 4.04
CA ARG A 146 -28.52 43.23 3.49
C ARG A 146 -29.16 41.84 3.48
N VAL A 147 -30.27 41.63 4.19
CA VAL A 147 -30.95 40.34 4.22
C VAL A 147 -31.68 40.12 2.90
N SER A 148 -31.32 39.03 2.21
CA SER A 148 -31.96 38.57 0.98
C SER A 148 -32.51 37.16 1.15
N LEU A 149 -33.61 36.85 0.47
CA LEU A 149 -34.18 35.50 0.45
C LEU A 149 -33.31 34.53 -0.35
N GLU A 150 -32.69 35.01 -1.43
CA GLU A 150 -31.94 34.19 -2.39
C GLU A 150 -30.47 34.01 -2.00
N ALA A 151 -29.90 34.95 -1.24
CA ALA A 151 -28.53 34.89 -0.78
C ALA A 151 -28.43 34.28 0.65
N PRO A 152 -27.27 33.72 1.03
CA PRO A 152 -27.02 33.26 2.40
C PRO A 152 -27.28 34.36 3.44
N LEU A 153 -27.80 34.00 4.61
CA LEU A 153 -28.09 34.97 5.66
C LEU A 153 -26.78 35.60 6.17
N PRO A 154 -26.66 36.95 6.14
CA PRO A 154 -25.47 37.63 6.62
C PRO A 154 -25.29 37.44 8.13
N ASP A 155 -24.06 37.60 8.60
CA ASP A 155 -23.77 37.48 10.02
C ASP A 155 -24.44 38.58 10.83
N LEU A 156 -24.87 38.22 12.05
CA LEU A 156 -25.48 39.17 12.98
C LEU A 156 -24.56 40.37 13.24
N PRO A 157 -25.11 41.58 13.43
CA PRO A 157 -24.30 42.73 13.75
C PRO A 157 -23.58 42.54 15.09
N THR A 158 -22.26 42.74 15.09
CA THR A 158 -21.42 42.67 16.28
C THR A 158 -20.80 44.04 16.58
N PRO A 159 -20.46 44.35 17.85
CA PRO A 159 -20.71 43.58 19.07
C PRO A 159 -22.16 43.70 19.59
N LEU A 160 -22.67 42.65 20.22
CA LEU A 160 -23.97 42.63 20.89
C LEU A 160 -23.81 43.00 22.37
N ALA A 161 -24.23 44.20 22.76
CA ALA A 161 -24.19 44.60 24.17
C ALA A 161 -25.13 43.72 25.01
N PRO A 162 -24.92 43.55 26.33
CA PRO A 162 -25.75 42.67 27.15
C PRO A 162 -27.26 43.01 27.10
N LYS A 163 -27.60 44.32 27.10
CA LYS A 163 -28.98 44.78 26.96
C LYS A 163 -29.60 44.37 25.62
N GLU A 164 -28.90 44.68 24.52
CA GLU A 164 -29.33 44.33 23.16
C GLU A 164 -29.48 42.82 23.00
N ARG A 165 -28.49 42.03 23.45
CA ARG A 165 -28.54 40.57 23.37
C ARG A 165 -29.77 40.01 24.10
N ASN A 166 -30.03 40.48 25.32
CA ASN A 166 -31.18 40.03 26.11
C ASN A 166 -32.51 40.46 25.47
N TYR A 167 -32.56 41.66 24.88
CA TYR A 167 -33.71 42.17 24.16
C TYR A 167 -34.08 41.32 22.94
N LEU A 168 -33.08 40.95 22.14
CA LEU A 168 -33.23 40.11 20.95
C LEU A 168 -33.58 38.67 21.34
N ALA A 169 -32.97 38.15 22.40
CA ALA A 169 -33.29 36.82 22.93
C ALA A 169 -34.74 36.75 23.42
N ALA A 170 -35.22 37.76 24.16
CA ALA A 170 -36.59 37.80 24.67
C ALA A 170 -37.64 37.83 23.55
N ARG A 171 -37.29 38.39 22.38
CA ARG A 171 -38.15 38.40 21.17
C ARG A 171 -37.91 37.20 20.25
N GLY A 172 -37.07 36.23 20.64
CA GLY A 172 -36.78 35.03 19.86
C GLY A 172 -36.00 35.27 18.56
N ILE A 173 -35.39 36.45 18.39
CA ILE A 173 -34.66 36.82 17.16
C ILE A 173 -33.41 35.95 16.99
N LEU A 174 -32.68 35.72 18.08
CA LEU A 174 -31.47 34.90 18.06
C LEU A 174 -31.79 33.45 17.68
N ASP A 175 -32.85 32.89 18.25
CA ASP A 175 -33.28 31.52 17.96
C ASP A 175 -33.72 31.37 16.50
N GLN A 176 -34.48 32.34 15.98
CA GLN A 176 -34.86 32.35 14.56
C GLN A 176 -33.64 32.44 13.64
N TYR A 177 -32.68 33.31 13.96
CA TYR A 177 -31.44 33.45 13.19
C TYR A 177 -30.68 32.13 13.10
N TYR A 178 -30.40 31.48 14.23
CA TYR A 178 -29.64 30.23 14.24
C TYR A 178 -30.43 29.07 13.63
N THR A 179 -31.75 29.08 13.73
CA THR A 179 -32.62 28.11 13.03
C THR A 179 -32.46 28.24 11.52
N VAL A 180 -32.51 29.46 10.98
CA VAL A 180 -32.31 29.70 9.54
C VAL A 180 -30.89 29.27 9.12
N LYS A 181 -29.85 29.64 9.87
CA LYS A 181 -28.47 29.21 9.57
C LYS A 181 -28.31 27.70 9.56
N ALA A 182 -28.95 26.99 10.48
CA ALA A 182 -28.94 25.53 10.51
C ALA A 182 -29.64 24.90 9.29
N GLN A 183 -30.74 25.49 8.82
CA GLN A 183 -31.39 25.02 7.59
C GLN A 183 -30.59 25.35 6.33
N GLU A 184 -29.91 26.51 6.28
CA GLU A 184 -28.98 26.82 5.19
C GLU A 184 -27.82 25.82 5.11
N GLU A 185 -27.24 25.46 6.26
CA GLU A 185 -26.20 24.44 6.35
C GLU A 185 -26.71 23.08 5.86
N ARG A 186 -27.94 22.71 6.23
CA ARG A 186 -28.57 21.48 5.76
C ARG A 186 -28.79 21.51 4.24
N LEU A 187 -29.19 22.64 3.67
CA LEU A 187 -29.34 22.81 2.22
C LEU A 187 -28.00 22.72 1.50
N ALA A 188 -26.92 23.25 2.10
CA ALA A 188 -25.59 23.20 1.53
C ALA A 188 -25.09 21.76 1.30
N ARG A 189 -25.51 20.80 2.13
CA ARG A 189 -25.15 19.37 2.01
C ARG A 189 -25.70 18.66 0.76
N TYR A 190 -26.61 19.29 0.01
CA TYR A 190 -27.13 18.74 -1.26
C TYR A 190 -26.23 19.05 -2.47
N ARG A 191 -25.22 19.91 -2.31
CA ARG A 191 -24.30 20.34 -3.37
C ARG A 191 -22.89 19.82 -3.12
#